data_AF-A0A061P2A2-F1
#
_entry.id   AF-A0A061P2A2-F1
#
_cell.length_a   1.000
_cell.length_b   1.000
_cell.length_c   1.000
_cell.angle_alpha   90.00
_cell.angle_beta   90.00
_cell.angle_gamma   90.00
#
_symmetry.space_group_name_H-M   'P 1'
#
loop_
_entity.id
_entity.type
_entity.pdbx_description
1 polymer ?
#
loop_
_entity_poly.entity_id
_entity_poly.type
_entity_poly.pdbx_seq_one_letter_code
_entity_poly.pdbx_strand_id
1 'polypeptide(L)'
;MEAVTHGEVDRDEFVTISETAAETGGSTMYLQDGSEWQIQDLFSAMALASANDATVALAEHLAGSEAAFVDRMNKKAEELGLSTHANFVNSHGLPLDGRGTESTLTAEDTALLGFYLLQHFPEVVELTKQPFFSLSFTNERFINTNQLLEREDDWNEDGEWPDDSFLMEVGMQEWMVENRLYESGRICIYWYRRT
;
A
#
# COMPACT_ATOMS: atom_id res chain seq x y z
N MET A 1 -4.70 -3.92 11.96
CA MET A 1 -6.12 -4.35 12.03
C MET A 1 -6.36 -5.22 13.26
N GLU A 2 -5.63 -6.33 13.45
CA GLU A 2 -5.72 -7.15 14.68
C GLU A 2 -5.67 -6.34 15.98
N ALA A 3 -4.68 -5.45 16.14
CA ALA A 3 -4.56 -4.61 17.32
C ALA A 3 -5.82 -3.74 17.58
N VAL A 4 -6.44 -3.21 16.51
CA VAL A 4 -7.71 -2.46 16.61
C VAL A 4 -8.86 -3.41 17.00
N THR A 5 -8.96 -4.56 16.34
CA THR A 5 -10.02 -5.54 16.58
C THR A 5 -9.98 -6.13 17.99
N HIS A 6 -8.78 -6.31 18.56
CA HIS A 6 -8.59 -6.78 19.93
C HIS A 6 -8.66 -5.66 20.98
N GLY A 7 -8.81 -4.40 20.56
CA GLY A 7 -8.86 -3.25 21.46
C GLY A 7 -7.52 -2.91 22.13
N GLU A 8 -6.40 -3.29 21.50
CA GLU A 8 -5.05 -2.89 21.92
C GLU A 8 -4.77 -1.41 21.60
N VAL A 9 -5.38 -0.90 20.52
CA VAL A 9 -5.29 0.48 20.04
C VAL A 9 -6.64 0.99 19.55
N ASP A 10 -6.89 2.30 19.67
CA ASP A 10 -8.06 2.96 19.07
C ASP A 10 -7.67 3.55 17.70
N ARG A 11 -8.60 3.58 16.74
CA ARG A 11 -8.36 4.19 15.42
C ARG A 11 -8.20 5.71 15.50
N ASP A 12 -8.82 6.32 16.50
CA ASP A 12 -8.83 7.76 16.72
C ASP A 12 -7.67 8.21 17.64
N GLU A 13 -6.88 7.28 18.18
CA GLU A 13 -5.71 7.65 18.98
C GLU A 13 -4.59 8.22 18.10
N PHE A 14 -3.75 9.06 18.71
CA PHE A 14 -2.65 9.71 18.05
C PHE A 14 -1.34 8.96 18.25
N VAL A 15 -0.53 8.95 17.19
CA VAL A 15 0.84 8.45 17.14
C VAL A 15 1.78 9.64 16.97
N THR A 16 2.80 9.72 17.84
CA THR A 16 3.91 10.67 17.67
C THR A 16 4.91 10.09 16.66
N ILE A 17 5.17 10.83 15.59
CA ILE A 17 6.11 10.41 14.55
C ILE A 17 7.54 10.54 15.06
N SER A 18 8.34 9.50 14.88
CA SER A 18 9.77 9.48 15.21
C SER A 18 10.62 10.04 14.07
N GLU A 19 11.86 10.43 14.39
CA GLU A 19 12.91 10.75 13.40
C GLU A 19 13.08 9.61 12.39
N THR A 20 13.09 8.35 12.84
CA THR A 20 13.25 7.18 11.98
C THR A 20 12.11 7.03 10.97
N ALA A 21 10.86 7.20 11.41
CA ALA A 21 9.71 7.19 10.50
C ALA A 21 9.78 8.36 9.49
N ALA A 22 10.13 9.57 9.95
CA ALA A 22 10.24 10.76 9.11
C ALA A 22 11.37 10.68 8.06
N GLU A 23 12.48 9.99 8.38
CA GLU A 23 13.60 9.78 7.45
C GLU A 23 13.39 8.64 6.45
N THR A 24 12.31 7.86 6.61
CA THR A 24 12.00 6.73 5.73
C THR A 24 11.67 7.21 4.31
N GLY A 25 12.39 6.71 3.32
CA GLY A 25 12.25 7.10 1.91
C GLY A 25 11.21 6.30 1.10
N GLY A 26 11.23 6.46 -0.22
CA GLY A 26 10.30 5.80 -1.14
C GLY A 26 9.01 6.59 -1.33
N SER A 27 7.85 5.92 -1.29
CA SER A 27 6.54 6.59 -1.25
C SER A 27 6.26 7.02 0.19
N THR A 28 5.90 8.28 0.41
CA THR A 28 5.78 8.86 1.75
C THR A 28 4.65 9.89 1.81
N MET A 29 4.22 10.23 3.04
CA MET A 29 3.35 11.39 3.31
C MET A 29 4.15 12.62 3.75
N TYR A 30 5.48 12.54 3.76
CA TYR A 30 6.38 13.56 4.28
C TYR A 30 6.11 13.88 5.76
N LEU A 31 5.89 12.82 6.56
CA LEU A 31 5.69 12.96 7.99
C LEU A 31 6.87 13.67 8.65
N GLN A 32 6.59 14.53 9.63
CA GLN A 32 7.62 15.31 10.33
C GLN A 32 7.89 14.72 11.72
N ASP A 33 9.15 14.64 12.11
CA ASP A 33 9.55 14.24 13.47
C ASP A 33 8.83 15.09 14.52
N GLY A 34 8.26 14.42 15.53
CA GLY A 34 7.48 15.03 16.61
C GLY A 34 6.05 15.45 16.22
N SER A 35 5.63 15.32 14.97
CA SER A 35 4.22 15.54 14.60
C SER A 35 3.31 14.44 15.14
N GLU A 36 2.03 14.73 15.32
CA GLU A 36 1.03 13.77 15.82
C GLU A 36 0.00 13.48 14.73
N TRP A 37 -0.27 12.19 14.50
CA TRP A 37 -1.21 11.73 13.48
C TRP A 37 -2.14 10.68 14.05
N GLN A 38 -3.43 10.71 13.65
CA GLN A 38 -4.35 9.65 14.05
C GLN A 38 -3.99 8.33 13.37
N ILE A 39 -4.18 7.21 14.07
CA ILE A 39 -3.95 5.87 13.51
C ILE A 39 -4.72 5.66 12.21
N GLN A 40 -5.96 6.14 12.11
CA GLN A 40 -6.76 6.00 10.88
C GLN A 40 -6.16 6.72 9.67
N ASP A 41 -5.52 7.87 9.88
CA ASP A 41 -4.89 8.65 8.81
C ASP A 41 -3.61 7.94 8.34
N LEU A 42 -2.77 7.49 9.27
CA LEU A 42 -1.57 6.71 8.96
C LEU A 42 -1.92 5.38 8.27
N PHE A 43 -2.96 4.70 8.74
CA PHE A 43 -3.41 3.45 8.14
C PHE A 43 -3.93 3.66 6.72
N SER A 44 -4.65 4.76 6.47
CA SER A 44 -5.13 5.11 5.12
C SER A 44 -3.96 5.45 4.20
N ALA A 45 -3.00 6.26 4.68
CA ALA A 45 -1.79 6.57 3.94
C ALA A 45 -0.97 5.32 3.57
N MET A 46 -0.76 4.41 4.53
CA MET A 46 -0.11 3.13 4.29
C MET A 46 -0.88 2.28 3.26
N ALA A 47 -2.19 2.11 3.43
CA ALA A 47 -2.98 1.17 2.62
C ALA A 47 -3.28 1.68 1.21
N LEU A 48 -3.46 2.99 1.02
CA LEU A 48 -3.89 3.59 -0.26
C LEU A 48 -2.73 4.25 -1.01
N ALA A 49 -1.87 5.01 -0.31
CA ALA A 49 -0.73 5.71 -0.90
C ALA A 49 0.59 4.91 -0.82
N SER A 50 0.56 3.72 -0.21
CA SER A 50 1.76 2.90 0.04
C SER A 50 2.85 3.67 0.81
N ALA A 51 2.43 4.54 1.73
CA ALA A 51 3.32 5.42 2.48
C ALA A 51 4.20 4.65 3.48
N ASN A 52 5.50 4.63 3.23
CA ASN A 52 6.48 3.88 4.02
C ASN A 52 6.70 4.50 5.40
N ASP A 53 6.76 5.83 5.47
CA ASP A 53 6.89 6.60 6.72
C ASP A 53 5.72 6.33 7.67
N ALA A 54 4.49 6.29 7.15
CA ALA A 54 3.31 5.91 7.92
C ALA A 54 3.37 4.45 8.40
N THR A 55 3.94 3.55 7.59
CA THR A 55 4.11 2.13 7.94
C THR A 55 5.07 1.95 9.11
N VAL A 56 6.22 2.63 9.07
CA VAL A 56 7.21 2.62 10.16
C VAL A 56 6.61 3.21 11.44
N ALA A 57 5.91 4.35 11.35
CA ALA A 57 5.27 4.98 12.50
C ALA A 57 4.26 4.04 13.19
N LEU A 58 3.41 3.35 12.41
CA LEU A 58 2.47 2.36 12.95
C LEU A 58 3.18 1.15 13.56
N ALA A 59 4.26 0.67 12.93
CA ALA A 59 5.04 -0.45 13.43
C ALA A 59 5.68 -0.14 14.79
N GLU A 60 6.32 1.03 14.91
CA GLU A 60 6.93 1.52 16.15
C GLU A 60 5.88 1.72 17.24
N HIS A 61 4.72 2.30 16.93
CA HIS A 61 3.65 2.49 17.91
C HIS A 61 3.13 1.16 18.47
N LEU A 62 2.95 0.16 17.61
CA LEU A 62 2.38 -1.14 17.99
C LEU A 62 3.36 -2.05 18.73
N ALA A 63 4.65 -1.98 18.41
CA ALA A 63 5.65 -2.91 18.92
C ALA A 63 6.76 -2.26 19.76
N GLY A 64 6.78 -0.93 19.87
CA GLY A 64 7.82 -0.14 20.52
C GLY A 64 9.05 0.12 19.66
N SER A 65 9.25 -0.65 18.59
CA SER A 65 10.28 -0.44 17.56
C SER A 65 9.94 -1.20 16.28
N GLU A 66 10.47 -0.77 15.14
CA GLU A 66 10.27 -1.51 13.88
C GLU A 66 10.85 -2.93 13.95
N ALA A 67 12.02 -3.12 14.57
CA ALA A 67 12.61 -4.45 14.73
C ALA A 67 11.69 -5.41 15.50
N ALA A 68 11.08 -4.93 16.59
CA ALA A 68 10.11 -5.72 17.35
C ALA A 68 8.83 -5.99 16.54
N PHE A 69 8.46 -5.09 15.63
CA PHE A 69 7.34 -5.30 14.72
C PHE A 69 7.67 -6.35 13.66
N VAL A 70 8.88 -6.35 13.10
CA VAL A 70 9.37 -7.38 12.16
C VAL A 70 9.36 -8.77 12.81
N ASP A 71 9.76 -8.88 14.08
CA ASP A 71 9.64 -10.13 14.84
C ASP A 71 8.17 -10.60 14.91
N ARG A 72 7.22 -9.68 15.11
CA ARG A 72 5.78 -10.00 15.07
C ARG A 72 5.32 -10.40 13.68
N MET A 73 5.80 -9.75 12.62
CA MET A 73 5.46 -10.10 11.22
C MET A 73 5.92 -11.52 10.88
N ASN A 74 7.16 -11.88 11.23
CA ASN A 74 7.70 -13.22 10.99
C ASN A 74 7.00 -14.28 11.85
N LYS A 75 6.72 -13.98 13.12
CA LYS A 75 5.91 -14.87 13.95
C LYS A 75 4.50 -15.08 13.36
N LYS A 76 3.89 -14.01 12.86
CA LYS A 76 2.58 -14.08 12.21
C LYS A 76 2.64 -14.91 10.92
N ALA A 77 3.72 -14.80 10.14
CA ALA A 77 3.94 -15.63 8.97
C ALA A 77 3.92 -17.13 9.33
N GLU A 78 4.60 -17.51 10.40
CA GLU A 78 4.59 -18.90 10.91
C GLU A 78 3.20 -19.33 11.37
N GLU A 79 2.49 -18.47 12.13
CA GLU A 79 1.12 -18.75 12.61
C GLU A 79 0.12 -18.95 11.47
N LEU A 80 0.29 -18.20 10.37
CA LEU A 80 -0.55 -18.32 9.17
C LEU A 80 -0.14 -19.49 8.27
N GLY A 81 0.94 -20.19 8.60
CA GLY A 81 1.45 -21.31 7.81
C GLY A 81 2.06 -20.87 6.48
N LEU A 82 2.62 -19.66 6.42
CA LEU A 82 3.40 -19.24 5.25
C LEU A 82 4.63 -20.16 5.09
N SER A 83 5.12 -20.24 3.86
CA SER A 83 6.24 -21.08 3.50
C SER A 83 7.52 -20.70 4.25
N THR A 84 8.47 -21.63 4.32
CA THR A 84 9.80 -21.36 4.91
C THR A 84 10.63 -20.34 4.11
N HIS A 85 10.13 -19.87 2.96
CA HIS A 85 10.73 -18.79 2.18
C HIS A 85 10.19 -17.41 2.58
N ALA A 86 9.11 -17.35 3.36
CA ALA A 86 8.57 -16.12 3.90
C ALA A 86 9.53 -15.54 4.93
N ASN A 87 10.02 -14.32 4.69
CA ASN A 87 10.88 -13.60 5.62
C ASN A 87 10.70 -12.10 5.42
N PHE A 88 10.34 -11.40 6.47
CA PHE A 88 10.26 -9.94 6.50
C PHE A 88 11.49 -9.35 7.18
N VAL A 89 12.04 -8.28 6.61
CA VAL A 89 13.24 -7.60 7.14
C VAL A 89 12.97 -6.18 7.64
N ASN A 90 11.82 -5.62 7.28
CA ASN A 90 11.27 -4.34 7.72
C ASN A 90 9.75 -4.34 7.53
N SER A 91 9.10 -3.25 7.94
CA SER A 91 7.64 -3.10 7.88
C SER A 91 7.12 -2.67 6.51
N HIS A 92 7.94 -1.94 5.73
CA HIS A 92 7.54 -1.23 4.51
C HIS A 92 8.02 -1.88 3.20
N GLY A 93 8.90 -2.88 3.25
CA GLY A 93 9.30 -3.68 2.10
C GLY A 93 10.39 -3.10 1.20
N LEU A 94 10.97 -1.93 1.51
CA LEU A 94 12.13 -1.45 0.77
C LEU A 94 13.34 -2.35 1.03
N PRO A 95 14.26 -2.53 0.07
CA PRO A 95 15.52 -3.23 0.33
C PRO A 95 16.34 -2.51 1.42
N LEU A 96 16.96 -3.27 2.33
CA LEU A 96 17.93 -2.72 3.28
C LEU A 96 19.28 -2.46 2.57
N ASP A 97 19.87 -1.30 2.86
CA ASP A 97 21.01 -0.68 2.16
C ASP A 97 22.11 -1.61 1.60
N GLY A 98 22.49 -1.34 0.35
CA GLY A 98 23.79 -1.65 -0.27
C GLY A 98 24.16 -3.13 -0.49
N ARG A 99 23.45 -4.06 0.14
CA ARG A 99 23.72 -5.52 0.06
C ARG A 99 22.54 -6.33 -0.46
N GLY A 100 21.41 -5.69 -0.76
CA GLY A 100 20.24 -6.34 -1.36
C GLY A 100 19.51 -7.29 -0.42
N THR A 101 19.49 -6.99 0.89
CA THR A 101 18.66 -7.74 1.82
C THR A 101 17.22 -7.27 1.67
N GLU A 102 16.33 -8.18 1.28
CA GLU A 102 14.95 -7.91 0.91
C GLU A 102 14.01 -8.83 1.67
N SER A 103 12.78 -8.38 1.87
CA SER A 103 11.69 -9.25 2.31
C SER A 103 11.34 -10.22 1.18
N THR A 104 11.10 -11.49 1.50
CA THR A 104 10.80 -12.54 0.53
C THR A 104 9.47 -13.20 0.85
N LEU A 105 8.66 -13.43 -0.20
CA LEU A 105 7.40 -14.17 -0.16
C LEU A 105 7.23 -14.94 -1.47
N THR A 106 6.57 -16.09 -1.42
CA THR A 106 6.09 -16.75 -2.64
C THR A 106 4.74 -16.16 -3.08
N ALA A 107 4.32 -16.46 -4.32
CA ALA A 107 2.98 -16.10 -4.79
C ALA A 107 1.87 -16.76 -3.96
N GLU A 108 2.10 -17.99 -3.47
CA GLU A 108 1.19 -18.71 -2.58
C GLU A 108 1.09 -18.01 -1.22
N ASP A 109 2.23 -17.60 -0.64
CA ASP A 109 2.24 -16.86 0.64
C ASP A 109 1.46 -15.56 0.54
N THR A 110 1.64 -14.84 -0.58
CA THR A 110 0.94 -13.58 -0.84
C THR A 110 -0.57 -13.80 -0.97
N ALA A 111 -0.99 -14.88 -1.64
CA ALA A 111 -2.40 -15.24 -1.77
C ALA A 111 -3.02 -15.65 -0.42
N LEU A 112 -2.27 -16.37 0.42
CA LEU A 112 -2.70 -16.74 1.77
C LEU A 112 -2.89 -15.51 2.66
N LEU A 113 -1.97 -14.55 2.63
CA LEU A 113 -2.10 -13.27 3.33
C LEU A 113 -3.35 -12.50 2.87
N GLY A 114 -3.56 -12.40 1.55
CA GLY A 114 -4.75 -11.77 0.98
C GLY A 114 -6.04 -12.45 1.43
N PHE A 115 -6.08 -13.79 1.39
CA PHE A 115 -7.24 -14.55 1.85
C PHE A 115 -7.50 -14.35 3.34
N TYR A 116 -6.45 -14.36 4.17
CA TYR A 116 -6.56 -14.09 5.61
C TYR A 116 -7.17 -12.71 5.89
N LEU A 117 -6.67 -11.67 5.21
CA LEU A 117 -7.20 -10.31 5.32
C LEU A 117 -8.69 -10.26 4.96
N LEU A 118 -9.09 -10.87 3.84
CA LEU A 118 -10.49 -10.86 3.41
C LEU A 118 -11.43 -11.63 4.34
N GLN A 119 -10.96 -12.72 4.96
CA GLN A 119 -11.78 -13.53 5.86
C GLN A 119 -11.93 -12.91 7.25
N HIS A 120 -10.86 -12.31 7.78
CA HIS A 120 -10.82 -11.83 9.15
C HIS A 120 -11.06 -10.33 9.29
N PHE A 121 -10.81 -9.56 8.23
CA PHE A 121 -10.93 -8.09 8.21
C PHE A 121 -11.60 -7.60 6.92
N PRO A 122 -12.84 -8.02 6.63
CA PRO A 122 -13.52 -7.69 5.37
C PRO A 122 -13.67 -6.17 5.13
N GLU A 123 -13.62 -5.35 6.18
CA GLU A 123 -13.60 -3.89 6.10
C GLU A 123 -12.40 -3.32 5.35
N VAL A 124 -11.32 -4.09 5.16
CA VAL A 124 -10.17 -3.69 4.34
C VAL A 124 -10.59 -3.41 2.90
N VAL A 125 -11.61 -4.11 2.38
CA VAL A 125 -12.13 -3.90 1.02
C VAL A 125 -12.83 -2.54 0.91
N GLU A 126 -13.55 -2.13 1.95
CA GLU A 126 -14.23 -0.83 1.98
C GLU A 126 -13.25 0.35 1.96
N LEU A 127 -12.07 0.16 2.57
CA LEU A 127 -10.99 1.14 2.50
C LEU A 127 -10.28 1.10 1.14
N THR A 128 -9.79 -0.07 0.74
CA THR A 128 -8.90 -0.23 -0.43
C THR A 128 -9.59 -0.10 -1.79
N LYS A 129 -10.93 -0.12 -1.83
CA LYS A 129 -11.71 0.18 -3.05
C LYS A 129 -11.86 1.68 -3.33
N GLN A 130 -11.50 2.55 -2.39
CA GLN A 130 -11.65 3.99 -2.57
C GLN A 130 -10.58 4.48 -3.56
N PRO A 131 -10.95 5.24 -4.61
CA PRO A 131 -9.98 5.77 -5.58
C PRO A 131 -9.11 6.89 -5.00
N PHE A 132 -9.55 7.52 -3.92
CA PHE A 132 -8.83 8.55 -3.18
C PHE A 132 -9.22 8.54 -1.70
N PHE A 133 -8.42 9.17 -0.86
CA PHE A 133 -8.73 9.42 0.54
C PHE A 133 -8.32 10.84 0.94
N SER A 134 -8.85 11.31 2.07
CA SER A 134 -8.47 12.57 2.70
C SER A 134 -8.12 12.32 4.15
N LEU A 135 -7.22 13.14 4.69
CA LEU A 135 -6.81 13.05 6.08
C LEU A 135 -7.85 13.72 6.97
N SER A 136 -7.98 13.27 8.22
CA SER A 136 -8.99 13.79 9.16
C SER A 136 -8.91 15.31 9.41
N PHE A 137 -7.73 15.91 9.19
CA PHE A 137 -7.43 17.31 9.47
C PHE A 137 -7.27 18.19 8.22
N THR A 138 -7.35 17.64 7.01
CA THR A 138 -7.27 18.40 5.76
C THR A 138 -8.21 17.83 4.69
N ASN A 139 -8.74 18.71 3.83
CA ASN A 139 -9.57 18.29 2.68
C ASN A 139 -8.73 17.93 1.45
N GLU A 140 -7.42 17.82 1.58
CA GLU A 140 -6.55 17.36 0.50
C GLU A 140 -6.86 15.92 0.13
N ARG A 141 -6.85 15.61 -1.17
CA ARG A 141 -7.14 14.29 -1.72
C ARG A 141 -5.84 13.62 -2.15
N PHE A 142 -5.62 12.41 -1.64
CA PHE A 142 -4.51 11.54 -2.00
C PHE A 142 -5.04 10.38 -2.84
N ILE A 143 -4.33 10.03 -3.92
CA ILE A 143 -4.78 9.04 -4.90
C ILE A 143 -4.38 7.64 -4.45
N ASN A 144 -5.29 6.68 -4.59
CA ASN A 144 -4.99 5.27 -4.40
C ASN A 144 -4.06 4.76 -5.51
N THR A 145 -2.97 4.10 -5.11
CA THR A 145 -1.96 3.53 -6.00
C THR A 145 -2.46 2.36 -6.84
N ASN A 146 -3.61 1.75 -6.48
CA ASN A 146 -4.24 0.70 -7.27
C ASN A 146 -4.85 1.26 -8.57
N GLN A 147 -4.15 1.02 -9.68
CA GLN A 147 -4.55 1.47 -11.02
C GLN A 147 -5.70 0.67 -11.64
N LEU A 148 -6.19 -0.39 -10.99
CA LEU A 148 -7.34 -1.15 -11.45
C LEU A 148 -8.68 -0.56 -10.96
N LEU A 149 -8.64 0.46 -10.11
CA LEU A 149 -9.83 1.19 -9.70
C LEU A 149 -10.20 2.22 -10.76
N GLU A 150 -11.47 2.27 -11.14
CA GLU A 150 -12.02 3.35 -11.94
C GLU A 150 -11.96 4.66 -11.14
N ARG A 151 -11.34 5.71 -11.69
CA ARG A 151 -11.30 7.05 -11.10
C ARG A 151 -12.30 7.93 -11.82
N GLU A 152 -12.93 8.86 -11.10
CA GLU A 152 -13.81 9.88 -11.72
C GLU A 152 -13.06 10.66 -12.80
N ASP A 153 -11.75 10.85 -12.65
CA ASP A 153 -10.89 11.61 -13.55
C ASP A 153 -10.41 10.78 -14.77
N ASP A 154 -10.64 9.46 -14.79
CA ASP A 154 -10.29 8.59 -15.93
C ASP A 154 -11.25 8.80 -17.12
N TRP A 155 -12.36 9.50 -16.89
CA TRP A 155 -13.36 9.83 -17.88
C TRP A 155 -13.41 11.35 -18.07
N ASN A 156 -12.95 11.83 -19.22
CA ASN A 156 -13.32 13.17 -19.68
C ASN A 156 -14.86 13.25 -19.81
N GLU A 157 -15.47 14.45 -19.83
CA GLU A 157 -16.93 14.62 -20.02
C GLU A 157 -17.50 13.90 -21.26
N ASP A 158 -16.62 13.48 -22.19
CA ASP A 158 -16.90 12.75 -23.43
C ASP A 158 -16.70 11.22 -23.34
N GLY A 159 -16.27 10.67 -22.19
CA GLY A 159 -16.09 9.22 -22.00
C GLY A 159 -14.86 8.62 -22.69
N GLU A 160 -13.88 9.44 -23.08
CA GLU A 160 -12.60 8.99 -23.64
C GLU A 160 -11.51 8.98 -22.57
N TRP A 161 -10.62 7.97 -22.62
CA TRP A 161 -9.39 7.93 -21.82
C TRP A 161 -8.60 9.23 -22.05
N PRO A 162 -7.96 9.80 -21.01
CA PRO A 162 -7.11 10.96 -21.19
C PRO A 162 -6.02 10.64 -22.22
N ASP A 163 -5.73 11.62 -23.08
CA ASP A 163 -4.74 11.43 -24.15
C ASP A 163 -3.37 11.01 -23.58
N ASP A 164 -2.55 10.36 -24.42
CA ASP A 164 -1.26 9.74 -24.05
C ASP A 164 -0.24 10.70 -23.40
N SER A 165 -0.55 11.99 -23.20
CA SER A 165 0.29 12.93 -22.46
C SER A 165 0.56 12.49 -21.01
N PHE A 166 -0.36 11.81 -20.34
CA PHE A 166 -0.15 11.30 -18.98
C PHE A 166 0.92 10.19 -18.92
N LEU A 167 0.97 9.33 -19.93
CA LEU A 167 2.01 8.29 -20.05
C LEU A 167 3.41 8.89 -20.31
N MET A 168 3.47 10.10 -20.87
CA MET A 168 4.73 10.81 -21.11
C MET A 168 5.33 11.43 -19.84
N GLU A 169 4.53 11.80 -18.84
CA GLU A 169 5.04 12.40 -17.58
C GLU A 169 5.72 11.37 -16.66
N VAL A 170 5.34 10.10 -16.73
CA VAL A 170 5.85 9.02 -15.85
C VAL A 170 6.96 8.15 -16.47
N GLY A 171 7.53 8.56 -17.60
CA GLY A 171 8.74 7.94 -18.16
C GLY A 171 8.55 6.55 -18.80
N MET A 172 7.31 6.15 -19.11
CA MET A 172 7.03 4.90 -19.83
C MET A 172 7.12 5.07 -21.36
N GLN A 173 8.31 5.35 -21.89
CA GLN A 173 8.49 5.60 -23.33
C GLN A 173 8.44 4.33 -24.22
N GLU A 174 8.51 3.11 -23.67
CA GLU A 174 8.67 1.86 -24.45
C GLU A 174 7.44 0.92 -24.50
N TRP A 175 6.34 1.25 -23.82
CA TRP A 175 5.18 0.38 -23.69
C TRP A 175 3.95 1.01 -24.36
N MET A 176 3.36 0.31 -25.32
CA MET A 176 2.05 0.67 -25.89
C MET A 176 1.00 -0.34 -25.43
N VAL A 177 -0.20 0.15 -25.14
CA VAL A 177 -1.37 -0.66 -24.81
C VAL A 177 -2.24 -0.76 -26.06
N GLU A 178 -2.51 -1.97 -26.55
CA GLU A 178 -3.51 -2.17 -27.60
C GLU A 178 -4.69 -2.96 -27.05
N ASN A 179 -5.85 -2.32 -27.05
CA ASN A 179 -7.11 -2.92 -26.64
C ASN A 179 -7.83 -3.46 -27.87
N ARG A 180 -8.07 -4.79 -27.90
CA ARG A 180 -9.01 -5.39 -28.86
C ARG A 180 -10.26 -5.86 -28.16
N LEU A 181 -11.39 -5.34 -28.61
CA LEU A 181 -12.71 -5.85 -28.29
C LEU A 181 -12.96 -7.10 -29.15
N TYR A 182 -13.24 -8.22 -28.49
CA TYR A 182 -13.81 -9.40 -29.15
C TYR A 182 -15.33 -9.38 -29.02
N GLU A 183 -16.01 -10.02 -29.98
CA GLU A 183 -17.49 -10.10 -30.06
C GLU A 183 -18.16 -10.69 -28.80
N SER A 184 -17.39 -11.28 -27.87
CA SER A 184 -17.87 -11.84 -26.60
C SER A 184 -17.92 -10.84 -25.43
N GLY A 185 -17.61 -9.56 -25.64
CA GLY A 185 -17.73 -8.53 -24.61
C GLY A 185 -16.68 -8.59 -23.49
N ARG A 186 -15.57 -9.31 -23.71
CA ARG A 186 -14.41 -9.30 -22.81
C ARG A 186 -13.29 -8.45 -23.42
N ILE A 187 -12.70 -7.57 -22.62
CA ILE A 187 -11.52 -6.80 -22.99
C ILE A 187 -10.29 -7.61 -22.56
N CYS A 188 -9.39 -7.86 -23.50
CA CYS A 188 -8.04 -8.33 -23.20
C CYS A 188 -7.06 -7.20 -23.43
N ILE A 189 -6.28 -6.87 -22.40
CA ILE A 189 -5.20 -5.90 -22.45
C ILE A 189 -3.91 -6.66 -22.74
N TYR A 190 -3.25 -6.32 -23.85
CA TYR A 190 -1.94 -6.86 -24.19
C TYR A 190 -0.87 -5.83 -23.89
N TRP A 191 0.16 -6.25 -23.16
CA TRP A 191 1.38 -5.49 -22.95
C TRP A 191 2.45 -6.06 -23.88
N TYR A 192 3.01 -5.23 -24.74
CA TYR A 192 4.15 -5.65 -25.55
C TYR A 192 5.17 -4.53 -25.68
N ARG A 193 6.44 -4.95 -25.68
CA ARG A 193 7.60 -4.08 -25.84
C ARG A 193 7.89 -3.91 -27.32
N ARG A 194 7.98 -2.67 -27.82
CA ARG A 194 8.51 -2.43 -29.17
C ARG A 194 9.98 -2.85 -29.19
N THR A 195 10.32 -3.84 -30.02
CA THR A 195 11.71 -4.11 -30.43
C THR A 195 12.18 -3.10 -31.45
#